data_AF-A0A482ZRU4-F1
#
_entry.id   AF-A0A482ZRU4-F1
#
_cell.length_a   1.000
_cell.length_b   1.000
_cell.length_c   1.000
_cell.angle_alpha   90.00
_cell.angle_beta   90.00
_cell.angle_gamma   90.00
#
_symmetry.space_group_name_H-M   'P 1'
#
loop_
_entity.id
_entity.type
_entity.pdbx_description
1 polymer ?
#
loop_
_entity_poly.entity_id
_entity_poly.type
_entity_poly.pdbx_seq_one_letter_code
_entity_poly.pdbx_strand_id
1 'polypeptide(L)'
;MKKLFLILIICLPVFTKNAIALTYSEIDSNARKMTEAQFDEYTKTLKGLTIEWTGKVTDVDSNLFGSDYEVNIDMDNTGIYDTSFDIDKYIALKLYKSNSYKFTGKIKYAYASAFGGAKIQLYNVNIYNKSTNSWSSPVGYQGSYKDGNLYGYGVYHGYGTYTLANGTRYQGNWENGKEHGQGVLTEANGNTTSGLWVDGECPNCSKSWE
;
A
#
# COMPACT_ATOMS: atom_id res chain seq x y z
N MET A 1 -27.63 26.25 -41.19
CA MET A 1 -26.76 26.72 -40.10
C MET A 1 -26.05 25.51 -39.50
N LYS A 2 -24.78 25.29 -39.86
CA LYS A 2 -23.97 24.18 -39.32
C LYS A 2 -23.64 24.49 -37.86
N LYS A 3 -24.18 23.70 -36.92
CA LYS A 3 -23.76 23.74 -35.51
C LYS A 3 -22.33 23.22 -35.44
N LEU A 4 -21.38 24.13 -35.33
CA LEU A 4 -20.00 23.85 -34.96
C LEU A 4 -20.04 23.27 -33.54
N PHE A 5 -19.90 21.95 -33.39
CA PHE A 5 -19.59 21.37 -32.09
C PHE A 5 -18.13 21.71 -31.80
N LEU A 6 -17.93 22.74 -30.99
CA LEU A 6 -16.65 23.06 -30.39
C LEU A 6 -16.30 21.87 -29.48
N ILE A 7 -15.47 20.94 -29.97
CA ILE A 7 -14.84 19.93 -29.13
C ILE A 7 -13.90 20.71 -28.22
N LEU A 8 -14.37 21.02 -27.01
CA LEU A 8 -13.54 21.53 -25.95
C LEU A 8 -12.56 20.39 -25.61
N ILE A 9 -11.39 20.40 -26.24
CA ILE A 9 -10.26 19.57 -25.81
C ILE A 9 -9.85 20.14 -24.46
N ILE A 10 -10.53 19.70 -23.41
CA ILE A 10 -10.09 19.92 -22.05
C ILE A 10 -8.78 19.16 -21.96
N CYS A 11 -7.68 19.91 -21.99
CA CYS A 11 -6.35 19.40 -21.78
C CYS A 11 -6.33 18.80 -20.37
N LEU A 12 -6.71 17.52 -20.24
CA LEU A 12 -6.36 16.75 -19.07
C LEU A 12 -4.84 16.86 -18.98
N PRO A 13 -4.27 17.41 -17.89
CA PRO A 13 -2.84 17.49 -17.76
C PRO A 13 -2.29 16.09 -17.97
N VAL A 14 -1.57 15.91 -19.07
CA VAL A 14 -0.84 14.68 -19.37
C VAL A 14 0.31 14.68 -18.38
N PHE A 15 0.05 14.19 -17.17
CA PHE A 15 1.08 13.95 -16.19
C PHE A 15 1.92 12.80 -16.75
N THR A 16 3.06 13.15 -17.34
CA THR A 16 4.07 12.19 -17.73
C THR A 16 4.48 11.42 -16.48
N LYS A 17 4.09 10.14 -16.42
CA LYS A 17 4.44 9.20 -15.35
C LYS A 17 5.96 8.99 -15.33
N ASN A 18 6.68 9.91 -14.72
CA ASN A 18 8.03 9.63 -14.25
C ASN A 18 7.91 8.88 -12.92
N ALA A 19 8.85 7.97 -12.67
CA ALA A 19 8.95 7.09 -11.50
C ALA A 19 9.27 7.85 -10.17
N ILE A 20 8.70 9.03 -9.97
CA ILE A 20 8.78 9.80 -8.73
C ILE A 20 7.56 9.39 -7.88
N ALA A 21 7.78 9.17 -6.59
CA ALA A 21 6.68 8.93 -5.65
C ALA A 21 5.70 10.11 -5.68
N LEU A 22 4.42 9.83 -5.90
CA LEU A 22 3.37 10.83 -5.80
C LEU A 22 3.27 11.35 -4.36
N THR A 23 2.89 12.60 -4.19
CA THR A 23 2.62 13.17 -2.87
C THR A 23 1.12 13.36 -2.63
N TYR A 24 0.71 13.33 -1.36
CA TYR A 24 -0.67 13.64 -1.00
C TYR A 24 -1.08 15.06 -1.41
N SER A 25 -0.19 16.03 -1.21
CA SER A 25 -0.46 17.45 -1.51
C SER A 25 -0.81 17.68 -2.99
N GLU A 26 -0.17 16.96 -3.91
CA GLU A 26 -0.50 17.05 -5.34
C GLU A 26 -1.91 16.52 -5.64
N ILE A 27 -2.28 15.38 -5.04
CA ILE A 27 -3.60 14.77 -5.22
C ILE A 27 -4.67 15.67 -4.60
N ASP A 28 -4.45 16.18 -3.38
CA ASP A 28 -5.34 17.08 -2.68
C ASP A 28 -5.53 18.40 -3.44
N SER A 29 -4.45 18.98 -3.97
CA SER A 29 -4.53 20.19 -4.78
C SER A 29 -5.38 19.99 -6.04
N ASN A 30 -5.26 18.84 -6.69
CA ASN A 30 -6.08 18.49 -7.85
C ASN A 30 -7.56 18.32 -7.46
N ALA A 31 -7.85 17.66 -6.33
CA ALA A 31 -9.21 17.51 -5.81
C ALA A 31 -9.92 18.86 -5.59
N ARG A 32 -9.17 19.90 -5.20
CA ARG A 32 -9.70 21.25 -4.98
C ARG A 32 -9.87 22.08 -6.25
N LYS A 33 -9.20 21.71 -7.35
CA LYS A 33 -9.19 22.48 -8.62
C LYS A 33 -10.07 21.87 -9.71
N MET A 34 -10.33 20.57 -9.62
CA MET A 34 -11.09 19.82 -10.62
C MET A 34 -12.57 19.75 -10.24
N THR A 35 -13.43 19.63 -11.25
CA THR A 35 -14.80 19.13 -11.02
C THR A 35 -14.76 17.67 -10.57
N GLU A 36 -15.84 17.19 -9.94
CA GLU A 36 -15.96 15.79 -9.50
C GLU A 36 -15.69 14.80 -10.64
N ALA A 37 -16.31 15.01 -11.82
CA ALA A 37 -16.11 14.15 -12.98
C ALA A 37 -14.66 14.17 -13.52
N GLN A 38 -13.98 15.32 -13.47
CA GLN A 38 -12.57 15.42 -13.85
C GLN A 38 -11.67 14.71 -12.84
N PHE A 39 -11.97 14.84 -11.55
CA PHE A 39 -11.21 14.19 -10.51
C PHE A 39 -11.38 12.67 -10.56
N ASP A 40 -12.60 12.18 -10.80
CA ASP A 40 -12.89 10.75 -10.98
C ASP A 40 -12.10 10.13 -12.14
N GLU A 41 -11.94 10.85 -13.26
CA GLU A 41 -11.12 10.36 -14.37
C GLU A 41 -9.63 10.38 -14.01
N TYR A 42 -9.17 11.42 -13.31
CA TYR A 42 -7.80 11.51 -12.79
C TYR A 42 -7.47 10.37 -11.82
N THR A 43 -8.33 10.05 -10.86
CA THR A 43 -8.05 9.04 -9.83
C THR A 43 -7.94 7.62 -10.39
N LYS A 44 -8.61 7.30 -11.50
CA LYS A 44 -8.42 6.04 -12.23
C LYS A 44 -6.97 5.84 -12.67
N THR A 45 -6.27 6.92 -13.02
CA THR A 45 -4.86 6.86 -13.46
C THR A 45 -3.88 6.60 -12.32
N LEU A 46 -4.31 6.86 -11.07
CA LEU A 46 -3.51 6.76 -9.85
C LEU A 46 -3.45 5.35 -9.26
N LYS A 47 -4.42 4.49 -9.59
CA LYS A 47 -4.53 3.14 -9.02
C LYS A 47 -3.22 2.36 -9.18
N GLY A 48 -2.73 1.81 -8.08
CA GLY A 48 -1.50 1.02 -7.99
C GLY A 48 -0.20 1.81 -7.96
N LEU A 49 -0.24 3.13 -8.15
CA LEU A 49 0.93 3.98 -7.95
C LEU A 49 1.26 4.11 -6.47
N THR A 50 2.55 4.24 -6.19
CA THR A 50 3.05 4.43 -4.83
C THR A 50 3.00 5.92 -4.45
N ILE A 51 2.40 6.21 -3.31
CA ILE A 51 2.40 7.51 -2.66
C ILE A 51 3.34 7.47 -1.46
N GLU A 52 4.10 8.55 -1.25
CA GLU A 52 4.86 8.79 -0.03
C GLU A 52 4.28 10.00 0.69
N TRP A 53 4.05 9.90 2.00
CA TRP A 53 3.54 11.02 2.77
C TRP A 53 4.01 11.01 4.23
N THR A 54 3.88 12.15 4.89
CA THR A 54 3.97 12.28 6.34
C THR A 54 2.62 12.74 6.85
N GLY A 55 2.04 12.04 7.82
CA GLY A 55 0.73 12.35 8.37
C GLY A 55 0.65 12.06 9.86
N LYS A 56 -0.37 12.62 10.53
CA LYS A 56 -0.63 12.41 11.96
C LYS A 56 -1.64 11.30 12.16
N VAL A 57 -1.34 10.40 13.10
CA VAL A 57 -2.32 9.42 13.56
C VAL A 57 -3.41 10.14 14.34
N THR A 58 -4.64 10.07 13.85
CA THR A 58 -5.83 10.62 14.52
C THR A 58 -6.53 9.59 15.37
N ASP A 59 -6.55 8.33 14.94
CA ASP A 59 -7.06 7.21 15.72
C ASP A 59 -6.46 5.87 15.32
N VAL A 60 -6.58 4.91 16.23
CA VAL A 60 -6.18 3.51 16.08
C VAL A 60 -7.24 2.65 16.77
N ASP A 61 -8.17 2.11 15.99
CA ASP A 61 -9.35 1.42 16.52
C ASP A 61 -9.35 -0.06 16.13
N SER A 62 -9.89 -0.90 17.02
CA SER A 62 -10.09 -2.31 16.72
C SER A 62 -11.34 -2.49 15.86
N ASN A 63 -11.21 -3.19 14.73
CA ASN A 63 -12.38 -3.50 13.89
C ASN A 63 -13.35 -4.44 14.62
N LEU A 64 -14.65 -4.17 14.49
CA LEU A 64 -15.75 -4.89 15.17
C LEU A 64 -15.77 -6.41 14.93
N PHE A 65 -15.08 -6.89 13.89
CA PHE A 65 -15.08 -8.30 13.48
C PHE A 65 -13.72 -9.01 13.59
N GLY A 66 -12.73 -8.38 14.22
CA GLY A 66 -11.58 -9.08 14.82
C GLY A 66 -10.58 -9.73 13.86
N SER A 67 -9.52 -8.98 13.55
CA SER A 67 -8.12 -9.45 13.46
C SER A 67 -7.19 -8.24 13.32
N ASP A 68 -7.70 -7.19 12.68
CA ASP A 68 -6.95 -6.02 12.26
C ASP A 68 -7.43 -4.75 12.99
N TYR A 69 -6.54 -3.76 13.07
CA TYR A 69 -6.82 -2.42 13.57
C TYR A 69 -6.86 -1.45 12.39
N GLU A 70 -7.87 -0.58 12.38
CA GLU A 70 -7.93 0.52 11.43
C GLU A 70 -7.14 1.71 12.00
N VAL A 71 -6.23 2.26 11.19
CA VAL A 71 -5.48 3.46 11.54
C VAL A 71 -5.96 4.61 10.69
N ASN A 72 -6.43 5.66 11.35
CA ASN A 72 -6.91 6.88 10.72
C ASN A 72 -5.80 7.92 10.69
N ILE A 73 -5.37 8.36 9.51
CA ILE A 73 -4.29 9.34 9.34
C ILE A 73 -4.83 10.63 8.73
N ASP A 74 -4.53 11.74 9.41
CA ASP A 74 -4.68 13.09 8.90
C ASP A 74 -3.42 13.47 8.12
N MET A 75 -3.58 13.69 6.81
CA MET A 75 -2.48 13.89 5.88
C MET A 75 -2.22 15.39 5.60
N ASP A 76 -3.20 16.28 5.79
CA ASP A 76 -3.04 17.74 5.63
C ASP A 76 -3.02 18.52 6.96
N ASN A 77 -3.05 17.84 8.11
CA ASN A 77 -3.07 18.42 9.45
C ASN A 77 -4.32 19.30 9.68
N THR A 78 -5.47 18.91 9.13
CA THR A 78 -6.77 19.59 9.36
C THR A 78 -7.49 19.12 10.61
N GLY A 79 -7.01 18.06 11.26
CA GLY A 79 -7.67 17.38 12.37
C GLY A 79 -8.71 16.33 11.93
N ILE A 80 -8.87 16.12 10.62
CA ILE A 80 -9.76 15.13 10.02
C ILE A 80 -8.88 14.10 9.30
N TYR A 81 -9.13 12.82 9.48
CA TYR A 81 -8.37 11.78 8.78
C TYR A 81 -8.68 11.81 7.28
N ASP A 82 -7.67 11.67 6.44
CA ASP A 82 -7.77 11.65 4.98
C ASP A 82 -7.60 10.26 4.36
N THR A 83 -7.01 9.35 5.13
CA THR A 83 -6.86 7.95 4.75
C THR A 83 -7.06 7.08 5.98
N SER A 84 -7.60 5.89 5.74
CA SER A 84 -7.52 4.79 6.70
C SER A 84 -6.92 3.57 6.02
N PHE A 85 -6.28 2.73 6.82
CA PHE A 85 -5.81 1.43 6.37
C PHE A 85 -5.76 0.45 7.54
N ASP A 86 -6.02 -0.80 7.23
CA ASP A 86 -5.93 -1.89 8.18
C ASP A 86 -4.47 -2.30 8.41
N ILE A 87 -4.12 -2.53 9.67
CA ILE A 87 -2.82 -3.07 10.09
C ILE A 87 -2.98 -4.12 11.19
N ASP A 88 -1.93 -4.91 11.40
CA ASP A 88 -1.86 -5.85 12.51
C ASP A 88 -1.84 -5.13 13.88
N LYS A 89 -2.50 -5.77 14.86
CA LYS A 89 -2.58 -5.33 16.26
C LYS A 89 -1.25 -4.93 16.87
N TYR A 90 -0.19 -5.69 16.65
CA TYR A 90 1.11 -5.44 17.27
C TYR A 90 1.73 -4.11 16.82
N ILE A 91 1.48 -3.73 15.57
CA ILE A 91 1.98 -2.49 14.99
C ILE A 91 1.07 -1.33 15.36
N ALA A 92 -0.25 -1.56 15.39
CA ALA A 92 -1.24 -0.62 15.89
C ALA A 92 -0.90 -0.14 17.31
N LEU A 93 -0.53 -1.05 18.21
CA LEU A 93 -0.14 -0.73 19.58
C LEU A 93 1.15 0.12 19.71
N LYS A 94 1.92 0.30 18.62
CA LYS A 94 3.12 1.15 18.57
C LYS A 94 2.89 2.49 17.87
N LEU A 95 1.71 2.70 17.32
CA LEU A 95 1.30 3.97 16.76
C LEU A 95 0.60 4.78 17.85
N TYR A 96 1.07 6.00 18.06
CA TYR A 96 0.54 6.89 19.07
C TYR A 96 -0.25 8.02 18.41
N LYS A 97 -1.45 8.27 18.91
CA LYS A 97 -2.30 9.39 18.50
C LYS A 97 -1.54 10.72 18.58
N SER A 98 -1.80 11.60 17.63
CA SER A 98 -1.17 12.91 17.42
C SER A 98 0.30 12.88 16.96
N ASN A 99 0.97 11.71 16.96
CA ASN A 99 2.32 11.61 16.42
C ASN A 99 2.30 11.60 14.89
N SER A 100 3.29 12.24 14.30
CA SER A 100 3.55 12.20 12.86
C SER A 100 4.45 11.03 12.51
N TYR A 101 4.06 10.30 11.47
CA TYR A 101 4.83 9.20 10.91
C TYR A 101 4.97 9.40 9.41
N LYS A 102 6.07 8.89 8.86
CA LYS A 102 6.29 8.84 7.43
C LYS A 102 5.85 7.47 6.92
N PHE A 103 5.09 7.47 5.83
CA PHE A 103 4.49 6.29 5.26
C PHE A 103 4.74 6.21 3.75
N THR A 104 4.66 5.00 3.21
CA THR A 104 4.42 4.77 1.78
C THR A 104 3.25 3.82 1.62
N GLY A 105 2.58 3.81 0.49
CA GLY A 105 1.53 2.84 0.18
C GLY A 105 1.14 2.89 -1.29
N LYS A 106 0.44 1.86 -1.78
CA LYS A 106 -0.13 1.88 -3.12
C LYS A 106 -1.57 2.38 -3.06
N ILE A 107 -1.95 3.21 -4.03
CA ILE A 107 -3.30 3.77 -4.11
C ILE A 107 -4.29 2.68 -4.57
N LYS A 108 -5.27 2.34 -3.73
CA LYS A 108 -6.38 1.43 -4.08
C LYS A 108 -7.44 2.20 -4.87
N TYR A 109 -7.87 3.33 -4.32
CA TYR A 109 -8.74 4.32 -4.93
C TYR A 109 -8.57 5.67 -4.21
N ALA A 110 -8.95 6.76 -4.87
CA ALA A 110 -9.00 8.10 -4.30
C ALA A 110 -10.27 8.80 -4.78
N TYR A 111 -10.84 9.68 -3.96
CA TYR A 111 -12.08 10.40 -4.26
C TYR A 111 -12.10 11.77 -3.59
N ALA A 112 -12.91 12.67 -4.11
CA ALA A 112 -13.06 14.01 -3.55
C ALA A 112 -13.86 13.93 -2.24
N SER A 113 -13.37 14.60 -1.20
CA SER A 113 -14.07 14.72 0.08
C SER A 113 -15.24 15.69 -0.03
N ALA A 114 -16.36 15.38 0.65
CA ALA A 114 -17.49 16.31 0.78
C ALA A 114 -17.12 17.63 1.50
N PHE A 115 -16.03 17.62 2.28
CA PHE A 115 -15.50 18.81 2.98
C PHE A 115 -14.39 19.53 2.18
N GLY A 116 -14.18 19.14 0.93
CA GLY A 116 -13.06 19.58 0.10
C GLY A 116 -11.78 18.79 0.39
N GLY A 117 -10.92 18.68 -0.62
CA GLY A 117 -9.69 17.89 -0.56
C GLY A 117 -9.86 16.43 -0.99
N ALA A 118 -8.82 15.62 -0.82
CA ALA A 118 -8.79 14.22 -1.27
C ALA A 118 -8.91 13.22 -0.11
N LYS A 119 -9.71 12.17 -0.30
CA LYS A 119 -9.62 10.94 0.51
C LYS A 119 -8.96 9.84 -0.29
N ILE A 120 -8.07 9.08 0.34
CA ILE A 120 -7.28 8.05 -0.33
C ILE A 120 -7.33 6.75 0.45
N GLN A 121 -7.69 5.65 -0.21
CA GLN A 121 -7.53 4.31 0.35
C GLN A 121 -6.22 3.71 -0.13
N LEU A 122 -5.46 3.14 0.79
CA LEU A 122 -4.16 2.54 0.51
C LEU A 122 -4.16 1.03 0.77
N TYR A 123 -3.19 0.36 0.14
CA TYR A 123 -2.80 -1.01 0.43
C TYR A 123 -1.27 -1.14 0.32
N ASN A 124 -0.69 -2.22 0.84
CA ASN A 124 0.77 -2.41 0.91
C ASN A 124 1.48 -1.21 1.54
N VAL A 125 0.92 -0.71 2.65
CA VAL A 125 1.49 0.44 3.36
C VAL A 125 2.83 0.03 3.97
N ASN A 126 3.81 0.93 4.06
CA ASN A 126 5.01 0.77 4.89
C ASN A 126 5.14 1.99 5.80
N ILE A 127 5.62 1.78 7.03
CA ILE A 127 5.80 2.82 8.03
C ILE A 127 7.30 2.99 8.27
N TYR A 128 7.80 4.21 8.20
CA TYR A 128 9.19 4.51 8.51
C TYR A 128 9.40 4.56 10.03
N ASN A 129 10.30 3.72 10.51
CA ASN A 129 10.74 3.71 11.89
C ASN A 129 11.97 4.61 12.07
N LYS A 130 11.77 5.71 12.81
CA LYS A 130 12.82 6.68 13.09
C LYS A 130 13.93 6.14 14.01
N SER A 131 13.64 5.21 14.92
CA SER A 131 14.66 4.70 15.86
C SER A 131 15.66 3.76 15.19
N THR A 132 15.20 3.00 14.21
CA THR A 132 16.02 2.07 13.43
C THR A 132 16.43 2.62 12.06
N ASN A 133 15.99 3.84 11.72
CA ASN A 133 16.18 4.47 10.41
C ASN A 133 15.83 3.51 9.24
N SER A 134 14.70 2.82 9.34
CA SER A 134 14.30 1.78 8.39
C SER A 134 12.82 1.78 8.10
N TRP A 135 12.42 1.29 6.92
CA TRP A 135 11.02 1.03 6.61
C TRP A 135 10.61 -0.32 7.19
N SER A 136 9.45 -0.34 7.84
CA SER A 136 8.80 -1.55 8.35
C SER A 136 7.47 -1.73 7.65
N SER A 137 7.21 -2.92 7.14
CA SER A 137 5.86 -3.27 6.70
C SER A 137 4.97 -3.44 7.94
N PRO A 138 3.77 -2.81 8.00
CA PRO A 138 2.73 -3.07 8.98
C PRO A 138 2.14 -4.49 8.85
N VAL A 139 2.57 -5.25 7.84
CA VAL A 139 2.18 -6.63 7.61
C VAL A 139 3.37 -7.54 7.90
N GLY A 140 3.63 -7.75 9.19
CA GLY A 140 4.65 -8.65 9.70
C GLY A 140 4.01 -9.79 10.46
N TYR A 141 4.28 -11.03 10.04
CA TYR A 141 3.91 -12.24 10.78
C TYR A 141 4.72 -12.39 12.07
N GLN A 142 4.05 -12.72 13.17
CA GLN A 142 4.66 -13.35 14.34
C GLN A 142 4.07 -14.74 14.55
N GLY A 143 4.84 -15.78 14.21
CA GLY A 143 4.45 -17.17 14.42
C GLY A 143 5.53 -18.20 14.06
N SER A 144 5.17 -19.48 14.10
CA SER A 144 6.00 -20.64 13.74
C SER A 144 5.58 -21.25 12.39
N TYR A 145 6.54 -21.59 11.53
CA TYR A 145 6.26 -22.32 10.29
C TYR A 145 6.32 -23.83 10.56
N LYS A 146 5.27 -24.57 10.20
CA LYS A 146 5.20 -26.02 10.36
C LYS A 146 4.43 -26.63 9.18
N ASP A 147 4.91 -27.74 8.62
CA ASP A 147 4.21 -28.51 7.59
C ASP A 147 3.70 -27.68 6.38
N GLY A 148 4.47 -26.72 5.88
CA GLY A 148 4.03 -25.88 4.75
C GLY A 148 3.15 -24.69 5.13
N ASN A 149 2.85 -24.50 6.41
CA ASN A 149 1.86 -23.55 6.90
C ASN A 149 2.45 -22.64 7.97
N LEU A 150 2.02 -21.37 7.97
CA LEU A 150 2.34 -20.40 9.01
C LEU A 150 1.33 -20.50 10.15
N TYR A 151 1.83 -20.68 11.38
CA TYR A 151 1.06 -20.74 12.62
C TYR A 151 1.40 -19.52 13.50
N GLY A 152 0.53 -18.53 13.58
CA GLY A 152 0.74 -17.34 14.41
C GLY A 152 -0.29 -16.25 14.18
N TYR A 153 -0.03 -15.07 14.72
CA TYR A 153 -0.83 -13.85 14.48
C TYR A 153 -0.12 -12.97 13.44
N GLY A 154 -0.89 -12.39 12.52
CA GLY A 154 -0.38 -11.58 11.41
C GLY A 154 -0.26 -12.39 10.12
N VAL A 155 -1.26 -12.30 9.26
CA VAL A 155 -1.29 -12.99 7.97
C VAL A 155 -0.50 -12.16 6.97
N TYR A 156 0.64 -12.65 6.44
CA TYR A 156 1.42 -11.87 5.47
C TYR A 156 0.51 -11.43 4.32
N HIS A 157 0.47 -10.13 4.07
CA HIS A 157 -0.25 -9.50 2.98
C HIS A 157 0.62 -8.37 2.42
N GLY A 158 0.58 -8.16 1.10
CA GLY A 158 1.43 -7.17 0.43
C GLY A 158 2.87 -7.62 0.24
N TYR A 159 3.77 -6.70 -0.11
CA TYR A 159 5.16 -7.05 -0.46
C TYR A 159 6.03 -7.22 0.77
N GLY A 160 6.75 -8.33 0.87
CA GLY A 160 7.58 -8.67 2.02
C GLY A 160 8.69 -9.64 1.69
N THR A 161 9.70 -9.68 2.57
CA THR A 161 10.74 -10.70 2.56
C THR A 161 10.58 -11.62 3.77
N TYR A 162 10.58 -12.92 3.53
CA TYR A 162 10.61 -13.96 4.56
C TYR A 162 11.91 -14.75 4.42
N THR A 163 12.56 -15.08 5.54
CA THR A 163 13.74 -15.94 5.58
C THR A 163 13.52 -17.06 6.58
N LEU A 164 13.60 -18.30 6.10
CA LEU A 164 13.54 -19.52 6.91
C LEU A 164 14.86 -19.72 7.68
N ALA A 165 14.79 -20.47 8.79
CA ALA A 165 15.97 -20.82 9.58
C ALA A 165 17.03 -21.61 8.78
N ASN A 166 16.61 -22.30 7.71
CA ASN A 166 17.53 -23.01 6.81
C ASN A 166 18.24 -22.09 5.81
N GLY A 167 17.95 -20.78 5.79
CA GLY A 167 18.53 -19.81 4.84
C GLY A 167 17.71 -19.57 3.57
N THR A 168 16.64 -20.33 3.34
CA THR A 168 15.73 -20.08 2.21
C THR A 168 14.99 -18.76 2.40
N ARG A 169 14.88 -17.96 1.34
CA ARG A 169 14.35 -16.61 1.39
C ARG A 169 13.31 -16.39 0.28
N TYR A 170 12.11 -15.96 0.62
CA TYR A 170 11.16 -15.42 -0.35
C TYR A 170 11.15 -13.90 -0.28
N GLN A 171 11.13 -13.24 -1.43
CA GLN A 171 10.97 -11.80 -1.57
C GLN A 171 9.90 -11.55 -2.65
N GLY A 172 8.71 -11.11 -2.26
CA GLY A 172 7.59 -10.97 -3.19
C GLY A 172 6.32 -10.47 -2.52
N ASN A 173 5.21 -10.47 -3.25
CA ASN A 173 3.92 -10.19 -2.62
C ASN A 173 3.41 -11.41 -1.85
N TRP A 174 2.55 -11.13 -0.90
CA TRP A 174 1.89 -12.07 -0.03
C TRP A 174 0.40 -11.76 -0.04
N GLU A 175 -0.42 -12.79 0.05
CA GLU A 175 -1.84 -12.66 0.27
C GLU A 175 -2.27 -13.81 1.19
N ASN A 176 -2.99 -13.47 2.25
CA ASN A 176 -3.50 -14.44 3.22
C ASN A 176 -2.42 -15.41 3.76
N GLY A 177 -1.19 -14.91 3.95
CA GLY A 177 -0.09 -15.67 4.56
C GLY A 177 0.65 -16.55 3.56
N LYS A 178 0.34 -16.44 2.27
CA LYS A 178 0.97 -17.22 1.21
C LYS A 178 1.64 -16.31 0.20
N GLU A 179 2.68 -16.82 -0.46
CA GLU A 179 3.30 -16.18 -1.60
C GLU A 179 2.23 -15.91 -2.67
N HIS A 180 2.08 -14.65 -3.07
CA HIS A 180 1.11 -14.22 -4.06
C HIS A 180 1.70 -13.12 -4.95
N GLY A 181 1.20 -12.93 -6.16
CA GLY A 181 1.70 -11.90 -7.07
C GLY A 181 3.17 -12.10 -7.48
N GLN A 182 3.86 -11.04 -7.89
CA GLN A 182 5.26 -11.16 -8.32
C GLN A 182 6.19 -11.42 -7.13
N GLY A 183 7.11 -12.38 -7.28
CA GLY A 183 8.05 -12.75 -6.23
C GLY A 183 9.23 -13.61 -6.69
N VAL A 184 10.25 -13.69 -5.83
CA VAL A 184 11.46 -14.50 -6.00
C VAL A 184 11.69 -15.32 -4.74
N LEU A 185 11.73 -16.65 -4.89
CA LEU A 185 12.18 -17.59 -3.87
C LEU A 185 13.64 -17.95 -4.15
N THR A 186 14.52 -17.74 -3.18
CA THR A 186 15.93 -18.15 -3.18
C THR A 186 16.09 -19.27 -2.17
N GLU A 187 16.45 -20.46 -2.62
CA GLU A 187 16.77 -21.59 -1.75
C GLU A 187 18.11 -21.37 -1.03
N ALA A 188 18.32 -22.10 0.06
CA ALA A 188 19.56 -22.01 0.85
C ALA A 188 20.84 -22.36 0.06
N ASN A 189 20.69 -23.07 -1.05
CA ASN A 189 21.77 -23.45 -1.97
C ASN A 189 22.06 -22.40 -3.05
N GLY A 190 21.33 -21.28 -3.09
CA GLY A 190 21.49 -20.22 -4.09
C GLY A 190 20.53 -20.30 -5.28
N ASN A 191 19.84 -21.42 -5.48
CA ASN A 191 18.87 -21.55 -6.57
C ASN A 191 17.73 -20.56 -6.43
N THR A 192 17.27 -19.99 -7.54
CA THR A 192 16.17 -19.03 -7.52
C THR A 192 15.00 -19.47 -8.39
N THR A 193 13.79 -19.15 -7.92
CA THR A 193 12.52 -19.33 -8.62
C THR A 193 11.79 -17.99 -8.62
N SER A 194 11.54 -17.41 -9.79
CA SER A 194 10.98 -16.07 -9.95
C SER A 194 9.79 -16.04 -10.89
N GLY A 195 8.74 -15.29 -10.54
CA GLY A 195 7.53 -15.21 -11.35
C GLY A 195 6.29 -14.83 -10.56
N LEU A 196 5.13 -15.20 -11.11
CA LEU A 196 3.81 -14.93 -10.52
C LEU A 196 3.38 -16.09 -9.62
N TRP A 197 3.32 -15.80 -8.32
CA TRP A 197 2.87 -16.69 -7.26
C TRP A 197 1.35 -16.55 -7.04
N VAL A 198 0.69 -17.67 -6.77
CA VAL A 198 -0.73 -17.73 -6.42
C VAL A 198 -0.88 -18.77 -5.32
N ASP A 199 -1.29 -18.32 -4.13
CA ASP A 199 -1.54 -19.17 -2.96
C ASP A 199 -0.39 -20.12 -2.61
N GLY A 200 0.85 -19.62 -2.68
CA GLY A 200 2.07 -20.35 -2.32
C GLY A 200 2.69 -21.14 -3.47
N GLU A 201 2.03 -21.19 -4.63
CA GLU A 201 2.50 -21.92 -5.79
C GLU A 201 2.92 -20.96 -6.91
N CYS A 202 3.94 -21.36 -7.68
CA CYS A 202 4.33 -20.63 -8.87
C CYS A 202 4.36 -21.54 -10.10
N PRO A 203 3.21 -21.74 -10.77
CA PRO A 203 3.09 -22.70 -11.87
C PRO A 203 3.92 -22.32 -13.12
N ASN A 204 4.16 -21.02 -13.34
CA ASN A 204 4.86 -20.50 -14.52
C ASN A 204 6.13 -19.71 -14.16
N CYS A 205 6.84 -20.11 -13.10
CA CYS A 205 8.07 -19.43 -12.69
C CYS A 205 9.29 -19.80 -13.55
N SER A 206 10.16 -18.82 -13.75
CA SER A 206 11.52 -19.02 -14.25
C SER A 206 12.43 -19.51 -13.13
N LYS A 207 13.28 -20.50 -13.42
CA LYS A 207 14.24 -21.05 -12.45
C LYS A 207 15.67 -20.76 -12.89
N SER A 208 16.52 -20.37 -11.96
CA SER A 208 17.97 -20.26 -12.14
C SER A 208 18.68 -21.12 -11.12
N TRP A 209 19.80 -21.71 -11.52
CA TRP A 209 20.61 -22.59 -10.70
C TRP A 209 22.00 -21.96 -10.56
N GLU A 210 22.54 -21.93 -9.34
CA GLU A 210 23.94 -21.54 -9.07
C GLU A 210 24.88 -22.74 -9.17
#